data_AF-A0A944PC26-F1
#
_entry.id   AF-A0A944PC26-F1
#
_cell.length_a   1.000
_cell.length_b   1.000
_cell.length_c   1.000
_cell.angle_alpha   90.00
_cell.angle_beta   90.00
_cell.angle_gamma   90.00
#
_symmetry.space_group_name_H-M   'P 1'
#
loop_
_entity.id
_entity.type
_entity.pdbx_description
1 polymer ?
#
loop_
_entity_poly.entity_id
_entity_poly.type
_entity_poly.pdbx_seq_one_letter_code
_entity_poly.pdbx_strand_id
1 'polypeptide(L)'
;MSIQSSPEAAVAARFARDAAGHKLTVVHNDGVYRHLVFRDPQHSFYWFELITTPGQLVFSGDGESFVFRRTTDMFQFFRSGLGRDGSVHINPGYWSEKLSSDRDSVKSFQDDLFVQLVWEQAEHLIEQEYVKPDQADRFRQAIKDDIVEGGLCSTAEEAYRTVEEFSFYNDASKEFDYRHEADVRFEDAWEWFSGAKGFDWWFLWALHGIVHGIARYDRLRSYNLMALATPSQREAGAL
;
A
#
# COMPACT_ATOMS: atom_id res chain seq x y z
N MET A 1 20.01 8.25 14.07
CA MET A 1 18.76 7.55 13.72
C MET A 1 18.05 8.36 12.65
N SER A 2 18.18 7.94 11.39
CA SER A 2 17.37 8.53 10.31
C SER A 2 15.96 7.97 10.49
N ILE A 3 14.96 8.83 10.65
CA ILE A 3 13.55 8.42 10.67
C ILE A 3 13.26 7.92 9.25
N GLN A 4 13.26 6.60 9.04
CA GLN A 4 12.77 6.03 7.78
C GLN A 4 11.33 6.52 7.62
N SER A 5 11.05 7.19 6.50
CA SER A 5 9.71 7.65 6.15
C SER A 5 8.79 6.43 6.02
N SER A 6 7.59 6.47 6.61
CA SER A 6 6.65 5.36 6.47
C SER A 6 6.33 5.08 4.99
N PRO A 7 6.00 3.84 4.60
CA PRO A 7 5.62 3.49 3.22
C PRO A 7 4.56 4.44 2.64
N GLU A 8 3.59 4.87 3.46
CA GLU A 8 2.57 5.83 3.04
C GLU A 8 3.15 7.22 2.72
N ALA A 9 4.11 7.71 3.51
CA ALA A 9 4.75 9.00 3.25
C ALA A 9 5.59 8.97 1.95
N ALA A 10 6.22 7.83 1.65
CA ALA A 10 6.93 7.63 0.39
C ALA A 10 5.97 7.64 -0.81
N VAL A 11 4.81 6.98 -0.70
CA VAL A 11 3.78 6.99 -1.75
C VAL A 11 3.16 8.38 -1.93
N ALA A 12 2.94 9.14 -0.85
CA ALA A 12 2.45 10.50 -0.94
C ALA A 12 3.39 11.41 -1.75
N ALA A 13 4.71 11.33 -1.49
CA ALA A 13 5.72 12.06 -2.24
C ALA A 13 5.78 11.63 -3.72
N ARG A 14 5.64 10.33 -3.98
CA ARG A 14 5.54 9.78 -5.34
C ARG A 14 4.32 10.32 -6.08
N PHE A 15 3.13 10.24 -5.47
CA PHE A 15 1.89 10.80 -6.04
C PHE A 15 2.05 12.28 -6.38
N ALA A 16 2.61 13.08 -5.46
CA ALA A 16 2.80 14.51 -5.69
C ALA A 16 3.67 14.82 -6.92
N ARG A 17 4.70 14.00 -7.18
CA ARG A 17 5.55 14.11 -8.37
C ARG A 17 4.82 13.64 -9.62
N ASP A 18 4.21 12.47 -9.58
CA ASP A 18 3.60 11.82 -10.74
C ASP A 18 2.35 12.59 -11.23
N ALA A 19 1.57 13.16 -10.31
CA ALA A 19 0.35 13.92 -10.60
C ALA A 19 0.58 15.44 -10.75
N ALA A 20 1.82 15.94 -10.66
CA ALA A 20 2.13 17.37 -10.64
C ALA A 20 1.61 18.12 -11.88
N GLY A 21 1.70 17.50 -13.06
CA GLY A 21 1.30 18.08 -14.33
C GLY A 21 -0.14 17.78 -14.75
N HIS A 22 -0.89 17.01 -13.94
CA HIS A 22 -2.25 16.64 -14.29
C HIS A 22 -3.15 17.87 -14.49
N LYS A 23 -4.02 17.80 -15.49
CA LYS A 23 -5.15 18.69 -15.69
C LYS A 23 -6.44 17.94 -15.35
N LEU A 24 -7.35 18.63 -14.67
CA LEU A 24 -8.70 18.15 -14.42
C LEU A 24 -9.57 18.52 -15.62
N THR A 25 -10.23 17.52 -16.19
CA THR A 25 -11.30 17.64 -17.17
C THR A 25 -12.58 17.07 -16.58
N VAL A 26 -13.66 17.84 -16.61
CA VAL A 26 -14.98 17.46 -16.10
C VAL A 26 -15.84 17.02 -17.29
N VAL A 27 -15.86 15.71 -17.55
CA VAL A 27 -16.59 15.11 -18.67
C VAL A 27 -18.08 15.12 -18.40
N HIS A 28 -18.48 14.82 -17.16
CA HIS A 28 -19.87 14.86 -16.73
C HIS A 28 -19.98 15.36 -15.28
N ASN A 29 -21.03 16.15 -15.00
CA ASN A 29 -21.27 16.70 -13.66
C ASN A 29 -22.75 17.07 -13.48
N ASP A 30 -23.55 16.12 -13.01
CA ASP A 30 -24.96 16.29 -12.66
C ASP A 30 -25.24 15.71 -11.27
N GLY A 31 -25.31 16.58 -10.26
CA GLY A 31 -25.56 16.16 -8.88
C GLY A 31 -24.48 15.20 -8.37
N VAL A 32 -24.85 13.94 -8.13
CA VAL A 32 -23.95 12.86 -7.69
C VAL A 32 -23.41 12.00 -8.85
N TYR A 33 -23.87 12.25 -10.08
CA TYR A 33 -23.32 11.65 -11.29
C TYR A 33 -22.16 12.52 -11.77
N ARG A 34 -20.93 12.02 -11.67
CA ARG A 34 -19.74 12.78 -12.05
C ARG A 34 -18.77 11.89 -12.79
N HIS A 35 -18.08 12.45 -13.78
CA HIS A 35 -16.96 11.82 -14.45
C HIS A 35 -15.87 12.88 -14.61
N LEU A 36 -14.80 12.70 -13.82
CA LEU A 36 -13.66 13.59 -13.77
C LEU A 36 -12.43 12.85 -14.26
N VAL A 37 -11.67 13.44 -15.17
CA VAL A 37 -10.42 12.86 -15.70
C VAL A 37 -9.25 13.74 -15.28
N PHE A 38 -8.19 13.12 -14.79
CA PHE A 38 -6.96 13.74 -14.33
C PHE A 38 -5.80 13.20 -15.15
N ARG A 39 -5.28 14.01 -16.06
CA ARG A 39 -4.27 13.55 -17.01
C ARG A 39 -3.27 14.65 -17.34
N ASP A 40 -2.00 14.29 -17.49
CA ASP A 40 -1.01 15.19 -18.05
C ASP A 40 -1.21 15.33 -19.57
N PRO A 41 -1.30 16.56 -20.12
CA PRO A 41 -1.42 16.75 -21.56
C PRO A 41 -0.16 16.33 -22.36
N GLN A 42 0.98 16.18 -21.71
CA GLN A 42 2.27 15.85 -22.33
C GLN A 42 2.58 14.35 -22.31
N HIS A 43 2.05 13.59 -21.36
CA HIS A 43 2.28 12.15 -21.26
C HIS A 43 1.05 11.36 -20.77
N SER A 44 1.00 10.08 -21.11
CA SER A 44 -0.13 9.19 -20.83
C SER A 44 0.10 8.22 -19.67
N PHE A 45 1.10 8.45 -18.83
CA PHE A 45 1.36 7.63 -17.65
C PHE A 45 0.75 8.26 -16.39
N TYR A 46 0.34 7.41 -15.45
CA TYR A 46 -0.24 7.74 -14.16
C TYR A 46 -1.53 8.57 -14.23
N TRP A 47 -2.26 8.54 -15.35
CA TRP A 47 -3.54 9.25 -15.43
C TRP A 47 -4.64 8.46 -14.73
N PHE A 48 -5.62 9.16 -14.18
CA PHE A 48 -6.74 8.52 -13.51
C PHE A 48 -8.05 9.28 -13.73
N GLU A 49 -9.15 8.62 -13.41
CA GLU A 49 -10.48 9.18 -13.45
C GLU A 49 -11.27 8.83 -12.19
N LEU A 50 -12.19 9.72 -11.83
CA LEU A 50 -13.15 9.54 -10.75
C LEU A 50 -14.55 9.56 -11.35
N ILE A 51 -15.23 8.43 -11.26
CA ILE A 51 -16.60 8.26 -11.74
C ILE A 51 -17.49 8.00 -10.53
N THR A 52 -18.55 8.79 -10.36
CA THR A 52 -19.50 8.61 -9.27
C THR A 52 -20.92 8.39 -9.76
N THR A 53 -21.63 7.53 -9.05
CA THR A 53 -23.08 7.34 -9.11
C THR A 53 -23.61 7.27 -7.67
N PRO A 54 -24.94 7.30 -7.41
CA PRO A 54 -25.45 7.18 -6.06
C PRO A 54 -24.89 5.95 -5.34
N GLY A 55 -24.17 6.16 -4.24
CA GLY A 55 -23.63 5.06 -3.43
C GLY A 55 -22.26 4.53 -3.87
N GLN A 56 -21.68 5.02 -4.97
CA GLN A 56 -20.49 4.43 -5.58
C GLN A 56 -19.48 5.49 -6.07
N LEU A 57 -18.19 5.20 -5.85
CA LEU A 57 -17.08 5.86 -6.52
C LEU A 57 -16.20 4.80 -7.19
N VAL A 58 -15.90 5.00 -8.46
CA VAL A 58 -14.91 4.23 -9.22
C VAL A 58 -13.69 5.12 -9.40
N PHE A 59 -12.55 4.60 -8.97
CA PHE A 59 -11.24 5.06 -9.40
C PHE A 59 -10.77 4.14 -10.52
N SER A 60 -10.37 4.72 -11.65
CA SER A 60 -9.92 4.01 -12.85
C SER A 60 -8.79 4.81 -13.50
N GLY A 61 -8.11 4.27 -14.52
CA GLY A 61 -6.95 4.91 -15.15
C GLY A 61 -6.12 3.93 -15.96
N ASP A 62 -4.82 4.19 -16.06
CA ASP A 62 -3.86 3.28 -16.70
C ASP A 62 -3.37 2.13 -15.81
N GLY A 63 -3.63 2.18 -14.51
CA GLY A 63 -3.37 1.09 -13.58
C GLY A 63 -4.63 0.36 -13.11
N GLU A 64 -4.54 -0.34 -11.97
CA GLU A 64 -5.66 -1.06 -11.39
C GLU A 64 -6.80 -0.12 -10.96
N SER A 65 -8.03 -0.60 -11.10
CA SER A 65 -9.24 0.15 -10.77
C SER A 65 -9.83 -0.29 -9.43
N PHE A 66 -10.38 0.66 -8.67
CA PHE A 66 -10.97 0.41 -7.37
C PHE A 66 -12.41 0.93 -7.31
N VAL A 67 -13.33 0.10 -6.80
CA VAL A 67 -14.75 0.46 -6.66
C VAL A 67 -15.14 0.52 -5.20
N PHE A 68 -15.45 1.71 -4.71
CA PHE A 68 -15.86 1.96 -3.32
C PHE A 68 -17.37 2.18 -3.20
N ARG A 69 -17.96 1.68 -2.12
CA ARG A 69 -19.39 1.85 -1.81
C ARG A 69 -19.65 2.20 -0.36
N ARG A 70 -20.41 3.28 -0.09
CA ARG A 70 -20.83 3.63 1.28
C ARG A 70 -22.05 4.56 1.36
N THR A 71 -21.90 5.83 1.00
CA THR A 71 -22.93 6.89 1.11
C THR A 71 -23.40 7.33 -0.26
N THR A 72 -24.59 7.95 -0.34
CA THR A 72 -25.17 8.42 -1.61
C THR A 72 -24.20 9.30 -2.41
N ASP A 73 -23.56 10.29 -1.77
CA ASP A 73 -22.47 11.04 -2.37
C ASP A 73 -21.14 10.53 -1.82
N MET A 74 -20.37 9.82 -2.65
CA MET A 74 -19.07 9.29 -2.25
C MET A 74 -17.98 10.36 -2.18
N PHE A 75 -18.13 11.53 -2.82
CA PHE A 75 -17.20 12.65 -2.57
C PHE A 75 -17.34 13.12 -1.13
N GLN A 76 -18.57 13.21 -0.61
CA GLN A 76 -18.80 13.58 0.79
C GLN A 76 -18.09 12.60 1.75
N PHE A 77 -18.09 11.30 1.44
CA PHE A 77 -17.37 10.30 2.24
C PHE A 77 -15.86 10.56 2.28
N PHE A 78 -15.22 10.72 1.12
CA PHE A 78 -13.77 10.91 1.02
C PHE A 78 -13.26 12.30 1.42
N ARG A 79 -14.16 13.31 1.51
CA ARG A 79 -13.81 14.62 2.10
C ARG A 79 -13.36 14.54 3.55
N SER A 80 -13.63 13.43 4.25
CA SER A 80 -13.05 13.16 5.57
C SER A 80 -11.51 13.14 5.57
N GLY A 81 -10.89 12.92 4.40
CA GLY A 81 -9.44 13.03 4.20
C GLY A 81 -8.92 14.44 3.95
N LEU A 82 -9.77 15.47 3.96
CA LEU A 82 -9.38 16.87 3.75
C LEU A 82 -9.35 17.62 5.08
N GLY A 83 -8.15 18.08 5.45
CA GLY A 83 -7.94 18.98 6.59
C GLY A 83 -8.54 20.36 6.33
N ARG A 84 -8.85 21.08 7.42
CA ARG A 84 -9.38 22.47 7.33
C ARG A 84 -8.34 23.45 6.78
N ASP A 85 -7.08 23.14 6.94
CA ASP A 85 -5.91 23.86 6.40
C ASP A 85 -5.59 23.46 4.95
N GLY A 86 -6.36 22.55 4.36
CA GLY A 86 -6.13 22.01 3.03
C GLY A 86 -5.13 20.85 2.98
N SER A 87 -4.70 20.33 4.13
CA SER A 87 -3.91 19.10 4.17
C SER A 87 -4.71 17.92 3.63
N VAL A 88 -4.00 16.93 3.08
CA VAL A 88 -4.59 15.69 2.57
C VAL A 88 -4.09 14.54 3.42
N HIS A 89 -5.03 13.74 3.93
CA HIS A 89 -4.77 12.54 4.72
C HIS A 89 -5.59 11.38 4.16
N ILE A 90 -4.94 10.26 3.91
CA ILE A 90 -5.61 9.02 3.51
C ILE A 90 -5.89 8.15 4.74
N ASN A 91 -6.94 7.32 4.69
CA ASN A 91 -7.21 6.30 5.70
C ASN A 91 -7.33 4.91 5.05
N PRO A 92 -6.19 4.27 4.70
CA PRO A 92 -6.18 3.01 3.95
C PRO A 92 -6.90 1.87 4.68
N GLY A 93 -6.70 1.80 6.01
CA GLY A 93 -7.36 0.81 6.87
C GLY A 93 -8.89 0.89 6.76
N TYR A 94 -9.46 2.07 7.02
CA TYR A 94 -10.91 2.22 7.02
C TYR A 94 -11.54 2.23 5.61
N TRP A 95 -10.85 2.79 4.63
CA TRP A 95 -11.39 2.92 3.27
C TRP A 95 -11.32 1.63 2.47
N SER A 96 -10.32 0.76 2.72
CA SER A 96 -10.26 -0.57 2.09
C SER A 96 -11.45 -1.44 2.46
N GLU A 97 -12.02 -1.30 3.67
CA GLU A 97 -13.26 -1.98 4.06
C GLU A 97 -14.46 -1.67 3.14
N LYS A 98 -14.38 -0.57 2.38
CA LYS A 98 -15.46 -0.07 1.51
C LYS A 98 -15.27 -0.46 0.05
N LEU A 99 -14.22 -1.23 -0.26
CA LEU A 99 -14.07 -1.87 -1.56
C LEU A 99 -15.23 -2.83 -1.82
N SER A 100 -15.70 -2.86 -3.07
CA SER A 100 -16.77 -3.74 -3.53
C SER A 100 -16.26 -5.14 -3.88
N SER A 101 -14.95 -5.26 -4.13
CA SER A 101 -14.22 -6.50 -4.42
C SER A 101 -13.50 -6.99 -3.15
N ASP A 102 -12.71 -8.07 -3.30
CA ASP A 102 -11.89 -8.62 -2.23
C ASP A 102 -11.03 -7.52 -1.58
N ARG A 103 -11.08 -7.45 -0.24
CA ARG A 103 -10.39 -6.43 0.55
C ARG A 103 -8.91 -6.72 0.71
N ASP A 104 -8.53 -7.99 0.61
CA ASP A 104 -7.14 -8.38 0.75
C ASP A 104 -6.36 -8.25 -0.57
N SER A 105 -7.05 -8.05 -1.70
CA SER A 105 -6.41 -7.82 -3.00
C SER A 105 -5.59 -6.51 -3.06
N VAL A 106 -5.88 -5.57 -2.16
CA VAL A 106 -5.15 -4.29 -2.07
C VAL A 106 -3.99 -4.32 -1.09
N LYS A 107 -3.65 -5.49 -0.55
CA LYS A 107 -2.46 -5.68 0.26
C LYS A 107 -1.45 -6.50 -0.53
N SER A 108 -0.23 -5.98 -0.66
CA SER A 108 0.88 -6.69 -1.28
C SER A 108 1.96 -6.98 -0.23
N PHE A 109 2.75 -8.01 -0.51
CA PHE A 109 3.93 -8.34 0.28
C PHE A 109 4.90 -7.17 0.28
N GLN A 110 5.41 -6.81 1.46
CA GLN A 110 6.37 -5.73 1.64
C GLN A 110 7.65 -6.31 2.22
N ASP A 111 8.70 -6.40 1.41
CA ASP A 111 10.00 -6.97 1.79
C ASP A 111 10.58 -6.29 3.03
N ASP A 112 10.47 -4.96 3.12
CA ASP A 112 10.98 -4.20 4.28
C ASP A 112 10.24 -4.57 5.58
N LEU A 113 8.91 -4.73 5.54
CA LEU A 113 8.13 -5.16 6.70
C LEU A 113 8.41 -6.62 7.05
N PHE A 114 8.59 -7.46 6.05
CA PHE A 114 9.01 -8.84 6.24
C PHE A 114 10.34 -8.92 7.01
N VAL A 115 11.37 -8.22 6.53
CA VAL A 115 12.69 -8.20 7.19
C VAL A 115 12.57 -7.65 8.61
N GLN A 116 11.79 -6.57 8.81
CA GLN A 116 11.54 -6.03 10.15
C GLN A 116 10.93 -7.09 11.09
N LEU A 117 9.88 -7.79 10.65
CA LEU A 117 9.19 -8.79 11.45
C LEU A 117 10.07 -10.00 11.76
N VAL A 118 10.89 -10.45 10.80
CA VAL A 118 11.88 -11.52 11.02
C VAL A 118 12.84 -11.12 12.14
N TRP A 119 13.35 -9.88 12.14
CA TRP A 119 14.25 -9.40 13.19
C TRP A 119 13.55 -9.23 14.54
N GLU A 120 12.33 -8.70 14.58
CA GLU A 120 11.54 -8.59 15.80
C GLU A 120 11.33 -9.98 16.44
N GLN A 121 11.01 -10.99 15.63
CA GLN A 121 10.85 -12.35 16.12
C GLN A 121 12.16 -13.02 16.50
N ALA A 122 13.25 -12.76 15.76
CA ALA A 122 14.57 -13.25 16.13
C ALA A 122 15.00 -12.73 17.51
N GLU A 123 14.79 -11.44 17.78
CA GLU A 123 15.08 -10.86 19.09
C GLU A 123 14.16 -11.44 20.17
N HIS A 124 12.87 -11.65 19.88
CA HIS A 124 11.95 -12.30 20.82
C HIS A 124 12.44 -13.70 21.23
N LEU A 125 12.91 -14.51 20.28
CA LEU A 125 13.45 -15.86 20.56
C LEU A 125 14.72 -15.82 21.43
N ILE A 126 15.56 -14.80 21.25
CA ILE A 126 16.73 -14.57 22.11
C ILE A 126 16.27 -14.18 23.53
N GLU A 127 15.32 -13.27 23.65
CA GLU A 127 14.79 -12.80 24.94
C GLU A 127 14.08 -13.91 25.73
N GLN A 128 13.42 -14.84 25.05
CA GLN A 128 12.78 -16.01 25.65
C GLN A 128 13.75 -17.18 25.91
N GLU A 129 15.06 -16.97 25.72
CA GLU A 129 16.14 -17.94 25.99
C GLU A 129 16.08 -19.24 25.15
N TYR A 130 15.35 -19.25 24.03
CA TYR A 130 15.42 -20.36 23.06
C TYR A 130 16.80 -20.42 22.39
N VAL A 131 17.42 -19.26 22.19
CA VAL A 131 18.81 -19.13 21.73
C VAL A 131 19.73 -18.97 22.94
N LYS A 132 20.77 -19.81 23.04
CA LYS A 132 21.76 -19.68 24.12
C LYS A 132 22.52 -18.34 24.01
N PRO A 133 22.85 -17.66 25.12
CA PRO A 133 23.47 -16.33 25.07
C PRO A 133 24.77 -16.25 24.26
N ASP A 134 25.60 -17.30 24.31
CA ASP A 134 26.86 -17.39 23.56
C ASP A 134 26.66 -17.71 22.06
N GLN A 135 25.43 -18.03 21.66
CA GLN A 135 25.05 -18.35 20.28
C GLN A 135 24.27 -17.23 19.59
N ALA A 136 23.89 -16.16 20.31
CA ALA A 136 23.05 -15.08 19.78
C ALA A 136 23.61 -14.43 18.51
N ASP A 137 24.92 -14.17 18.45
CA ASP A 137 25.55 -13.59 17.26
C ASP A 137 25.55 -14.56 16.07
N ARG A 138 25.75 -15.87 16.32
CA ARG A 138 25.64 -16.89 15.27
C ARG A 138 24.21 -17.03 14.76
N PHE A 139 23.23 -16.93 15.66
CA PHE A 139 21.82 -16.96 15.30
C PHE A 139 21.44 -15.77 14.41
N ARG A 140 21.82 -14.55 14.80
CA ARG A 140 21.61 -13.35 13.96
C ARG A 140 22.30 -13.49 12.60
N GLN A 141 23.50 -14.05 12.56
CA GLN A 141 24.20 -14.28 11.31
C GLN A 141 23.48 -15.32 10.43
N ALA A 142 22.97 -16.40 11.00
CA ALA A 142 22.17 -17.40 10.27
C ALA A 142 20.87 -16.80 9.72
N ILE A 143 20.15 -15.98 10.51
CA ILE A 143 18.97 -15.25 10.02
C ILE A 143 19.32 -14.35 8.84
N LYS A 144 20.44 -13.62 8.97
CA LYS A 144 20.91 -12.74 7.92
C LYS A 144 21.24 -13.52 6.64
N ASP A 145 21.99 -14.60 6.76
CA ASP A 145 22.47 -15.38 5.61
C ASP A 145 21.35 -16.19 4.97
N ASP A 146 20.49 -16.85 5.75
CA ASP A 146 19.51 -17.81 5.24
C ASP A 146 18.17 -17.15 4.86
N ILE A 147 17.80 -16.05 5.53
CA ILE A 147 16.49 -15.40 5.33
C ILE A 147 16.63 -14.05 4.65
N VAL A 148 17.50 -13.16 5.14
CA VAL A 148 17.54 -11.76 4.66
C VAL A 148 18.34 -11.59 3.36
N GLU A 149 19.52 -12.19 3.28
CA GLU A 149 20.43 -12.08 2.12
C GLU A 149 20.33 -13.30 1.19
N GLY A 150 20.17 -14.52 1.74
CA GLY A 150 20.04 -15.75 0.97
C GLY A 150 18.60 -16.13 0.61
N GLY A 151 17.61 -15.55 1.28
CA GLY A 151 16.19 -15.66 0.94
C GLY A 151 15.87 -14.79 -0.27
N LEU A 152 16.20 -15.27 -1.48
CA LEU A 152 15.73 -14.67 -2.73
C LEU A 152 14.22 -14.92 -2.88
N CYS A 153 13.41 -14.13 -2.19
CA CYS A 153 11.96 -14.26 -2.23
C CYS A 153 11.40 -13.33 -3.31
N SER A 154 10.89 -13.90 -4.40
CA SER A 154 10.16 -13.14 -5.42
C SER A 154 8.68 -12.98 -5.06
N THR A 155 8.21 -13.73 -4.05
CA THR A 155 6.82 -13.77 -3.61
C THR A 155 6.69 -13.92 -2.10
N ALA A 156 5.53 -13.54 -1.55
CA ALA A 156 5.18 -13.82 -0.15
C ALA A 156 5.23 -15.31 0.21
N GLU A 157 4.87 -16.18 -0.72
CA GLU A 157 4.85 -17.62 -0.47
C GLU A 157 6.27 -18.16 -0.29
N GLU A 158 7.22 -17.70 -1.12
CA GLU A 158 8.63 -18.05 -0.98
C GLU A 158 9.22 -17.50 0.32
N ALA A 159 8.93 -16.25 0.68
CA ALA A 159 9.39 -15.66 1.95
C ALA A 159 8.82 -16.39 3.17
N TYR A 160 7.54 -16.74 3.13
CA TYR A 160 6.91 -17.53 4.18
C TYR A 160 7.58 -18.90 4.33
N ARG A 161 7.82 -19.58 3.21
CA ARG A 161 8.48 -20.90 3.20
C ARG A 161 9.90 -20.83 3.73
N THR A 162 10.68 -19.81 3.36
CA THR A 162 12.03 -19.60 3.89
C THR A 162 12.04 -19.46 5.41
N VAL A 163 11.07 -18.75 5.98
CA VAL A 163 10.91 -18.64 7.44
C VAL A 163 10.49 -19.97 8.08
N GLU A 164 9.54 -20.67 7.48
CA GLU A 164 9.01 -21.95 7.99
C GLU A 164 10.09 -23.06 7.97
N GLU A 165 10.95 -23.06 6.96
CA GLU A 165 12.05 -24.01 6.80
C GLU A 165 13.29 -23.64 7.63
N PHE A 166 13.37 -22.40 8.13
CA PHE A 166 14.50 -21.96 8.94
C PHE A 166 14.61 -22.80 10.21
N SER A 167 15.81 -23.27 10.48
CA SER A 167 16.11 -24.09 11.65
C SER A 167 17.47 -23.73 12.21
N PHE A 168 17.56 -23.65 13.53
CA PHE A 168 18.81 -23.34 14.21
C PHE A 168 19.05 -24.28 15.38
N TYR A 169 20.27 -24.78 15.47
CA TYR A 169 20.75 -25.67 16.53
C TYR A 169 21.73 -24.90 17.37
N ASN A 170 21.49 -24.76 18.68
CA ASN A 170 22.41 -24.11 19.61
C ASN A 170 23.78 -24.80 19.65
N ASP A 171 23.81 -26.12 19.42
CA ASP A 171 25.03 -26.89 19.13
C ASP A 171 25.08 -27.25 17.64
N ALA A 172 25.93 -26.56 16.88
CA ALA A 172 26.07 -26.77 15.43
C ALA A 172 26.44 -28.21 15.06
N SER A 173 27.06 -28.99 15.97
CA SER A 173 27.36 -30.40 15.69
C SER A 173 26.11 -31.29 15.56
N LYS A 174 24.95 -30.79 16.00
CA LYS A 174 23.66 -31.50 16.00
C LYS A 174 22.85 -31.32 14.72
N GLU A 175 23.21 -30.38 13.88
CA GLU A 175 22.46 -30.03 12.67
C GLU A 175 22.24 -31.21 11.71
N PHE A 176 23.22 -32.12 11.62
CA PHE A 176 23.15 -33.32 10.78
C PHE A 176 22.84 -34.61 11.55
N ASP A 177 22.51 -34.51 12.84
CA ASP A 177 22.11 -35.67 13.65
C ASP A 177 20.60 -35.87 13.52
N TYR A 178 20.18 -36.86 12.73
CA TYR A 178 18.76 -37.19 12.49
C TYR A 178 17.95 -37.51 13.75
N ARG A 179 18.59 -37.66 14.91
CA ARG A 179 17.93 -37.89 16.20
C ARG A 179 17.66 -36.59 16.98
N HIS A 180 18.18 -35.47 16.51
CA HIS A 180 18.01 -34.17 17.15
C HIS A 180 17.18 -33.27 16.24
N GLU A 181 16.16 -32.67 16.83
CA GLU A 181 15.41 -31.60 16.18
C GLU A 181 16.11 -30.27 16.44
N ALA A 182 15.77 -29.28 15.62
CA ALA A 182 16.28 -27.93 15.78
C ALA A 182 15.86 -27.36 17.14
N ASP A 183 16.78 -26.68 17.81
CA ASP A 183 16.51 -26.03 19.09
C ASP A 183 15.62 -24.79 18.91
N VAL A 184 15.70 -24.14 17.75
CA VAL A 184 14.98 -22.90 17.43
C VAL A 184 14.37 -22.98 16.04
N ARG A 185 13.09 -22.63 15.96
CA ARG A 185 12.30 -22.42 14.74
C ARG A 185 11.38 -21.22 14.96
N PHE A 186 10.89 -20.64 13.88
CA PHE A 186 9.81 -19.66 13.96
C PHE A 186 8.46 -20.37 14.03
N GLU A 187 8.01 -20.70 15.24
CA GLU A 187 6.67 -21.27 15.46
C GLU A 187 5.58 -20.26 15.12
N ASP A 188 4.44 -20.77 14.65
CA ASP A 188 3.26 -19.97 14.25
C ASP A 188 3.60 -18.79 13.32
N ALA A 189 4.55 -19.01 12.40
CA ALA A 189 5.07 -18.00 11.46
C ALA A 189 3.97 -17.18 10.79
N TRP A 190 2.87 -17.83 10.43
CA TRP A 190 1.72 -17.20 9.79
C TRP A 190 1.13 -16.02 10.58
N GLU A 191 1.08 -16.10 11.92
CA GLU A 191 0.45 -15.09 12.76
C GLU A 191 1.13 -13.72 12.60
N TRP A 192 2.46 -13.69 12.69
CA TRP A 192 3.23 -12.47 12.55
C TRP A 192 3.59 -12.15 11.11
N PHE A 193 3.78 -13.15 10.23
CA PHE A 193 4.08 -12.95 8.81
C PHE A 193 2.94 -12.23 8.08
N SER A 194 1.69 -12.37 8.55
CA SER A 194 0.57 -11.59 8.04
C SER A 194 0.78 -10.07 8.15
N GLY A 195 1.61 -9.62 9.11
CA GLY A 195 2.04 -8.23 9.26
C GLY A 195 2.95 -7.72 8.14
N ALA A 196 3.59 -8.61 7.37
CA ALA A 196 4.41 -8.26 6.21
C ALA A 196 3.56 -7.83 4.99
N LYS A 197 2.24 -7.97 5.07
CA LYS A 197 1.30 -7.49 4.05
C LYS A 197 0.88 -6.06 4.36
N GLY A 198 1.55 -5.11 3.73
CA GLY A 198 1.15 -3.70 3.72
C GLY A 198 0.12 -3.41 2.64
N PHE A 199 -0.48 -2.22 2.67
CA PHE A 199 -1.29 -1.76 1.54
C PHE A 199 -0.41 -1.58 0.31
N ASP A 200 -0.90 -2.07 -0.83
CA ASP A 200 -0.20 -1.95 -2.09
C ASP A 200 0.05 -0.48 -2.46
N TRP A 201 1.22 -0.21 -3.03
CA TRP A 201 1.63 1.15 -3.35
C TRP A 201 0.66 1.82 -4.33
N TRP A 202 0.06 1.07 -5.28
CA TRP A 202 -0.91 1.59 -6.23
C TRP A 202 -2.25 1.87 -5.56
N PHE A 203 -2.67 1.03 -4.62
CA PHE A 203 -3.85 1.31 -3.80
C PHE A 203 -3.68 2.60 -3.00
N LEU A 204 -2.54 2.78 -2.32
CA LEU A 204 -2.22 4.01 -1.60
C LEU A 204 -2.18 5.21 -2.55
N TRP A 205 -1.58 5.06 -3.73
CA TRP A 205 -1.54 6.08 -4.78
C TRP A 205 -2.95 6.48 -5.25
N ALA A 206 -3.84 5.50 -5.44
CA ALA A 206 -5.23 5.74 -5.81
C ALA A 206 -6.02 6.49 -4.74
N LEU A 207 -5.82 6.19 -3.45
CA LEU A 207 -6.43 6.94 -2.35
C LEU A 207 -5.99 8.41 -2.36
N HIS A 208 -4.71 8.68 -2.64
CA HIS A 208 -4.25 10.05 -2.86
C HIS A 208 -4.93 10.68 -4.08
N GLY A 209 -5.02 9.97 -5.21
CA GLY A 209 -5.73 10.40 -6.41
C GLY A 209 -7.18 10.81 -6.13
N ILE A 210 -7.91 10.01 -5.36
CA ILE A 210 -9.29 10.30 -4.94
C ILE A 210 -9.34 11.59 -4.14
N VAL A 211 -8.57 11.71 -3.06
CA VAL A 211 -8.67 12.85 -2.15
C VAL A 211 -8.17 14.15 -2.81
N HIS A 212 -7.04 14.11 -3.51
CA HIS A 212 -6.53 15.26 -4.26
C HIS A 212 -7.46 15.65 -5.42
N GLY A 213 -8.05 14.66 -6.11
CA GLY A 213 -9.00 14.91 -7.19
C GLY A 213 -10.26 15.61 -6.70
N ILE A 214 -10.82 15.15 -5.58
CA ILE A 214 -11.97 15.80 -4.92
C ILE A 214 -11.61 17.22 -4.47
N ALA A 215 -10.45 17.41 -3.84
CA ALA A 215 -10.00 18.73 -3.40
C ALA A 215 -9.91 19.73 -4.57
N ARG A 216 -9.38 19.29 -5.72
CA ARG A 216 -9.28 20.12 -6.93
C ARG A 216 -10.65 20.45 -7.51
N TYR A 217 -11.55 19.46 -7.59
CA TYR A 217 -12.93 19.66 -8.04
C TYR A 217 -13.66 20.67 -7.12
N ASP A 218 -13.57 20.48 -5.80
CA ASP A 218 -14.22 21.36 -4.82
C ASP A 218 -13.66 22.78 -4.88
N ARG A 219 -12.35 22.95 -5.12
CA ARG A 219 -11.73 24.26 -5.34
C ARG A 219 -12.30 24.95 -6.57
N LEU A 220 -12.37 24.28 -7.72
CA LEU A 220 -12.97 24.89 -8.91
C LEU A 220 -14.44 25.25 -8.69
N ARG A 221 -15.20 24.38 -8.01
CA ARG A 221 -16.61 24.60 -7.72
C ARG A 221 -16.84 25.78 -6.78
N SER A 222 -16.07 25.89 -5.71
CA SER A 222 -16.16 26.97 -4.72
C SER A 222 -15.81 28.35 -5.29
N TYR A 223 -14.88 28.42 -6.24
CA TYR A 223 -14.54 29.67 -6.93
C TYR A 223 -15.36 29.91 -8.21
N ASN A 224 -16.35 29.05 -8.52
CA ASN A 224 -17.14 29.12 -9.74
C ASN A 224 -16.30 29.08 -11.04
N LEU A 225 -15.21 28.31 -11.03
CA LEU A 225 -14.23 28.16 -12.12
C LEU A 225 -14.39 26.86 -12.92
N MET A 226 -15.56 26.22 -12.86
CA MET A 226 -15.81 24.93 -13.52
C MET A 226 -15.61 24.99 -15.06
N ALA A 227 -15.81 26.17 -15.66
CA ALA A 227 -15.56 26.39 -17.09
C ALA A 227 -14.09 26.13 -17.49
N LEU A 228 -13.13 26.28 -16.58
CA LEU A 228 -11.71 26.02 -16.86
C LEU A 228 -11.39 24.53 -17.04
N ALA A 229 -12.27 23.65 -16.60
CA ALA A 229 -12.11 22.20 -16.68
C ALA A 229 -13.08 21.57 -17.69
N THR A 230 -13.74 22.37 -18.53
CA THR A 230 -14.62 21.83 -19.57
C THR A 230 -13.77 21.23 -20.69
N PRO A 231 -14.10 20.04 -21.23
CA PRO A 231 -13.33 19.43 -22.30
C PRO A 231 -13.24 20.35 -23.52
N SER A 232 -12.05 20.51 -24.09
CA SER A 232 -11.92 21.16 -25.40
C SER A 232 -12.48 20.26 -26.51
N GLN A 233 -12.86 20.84 -27.64
CA GLN A 233 -13.36 20.08 -28.81
C GLN A 233 -12.37 19.01 -29.31
N ARG A 234 -11.07 19.15 -29.03
CA ARG A 234 -10.03 18.16 -29.37
C ARG A 234 -9.94 17.03 -28.35
N GLU A 235 -10.20 17.31 -27.07
CA GLU A 235 -10.16 16.32 -25.99
C GLU A 235 -11.43 15.46 -25.99
N ALA A 236 -12.59 16.02 -26.38
CA ALA A 236 -13.85 15.29 -26.46
C ALA A 236 -13.87 14.12 -27.46
N GLY A 237 -12.92 14.08 -28.41
CA GLY A 237 -12.76 12.96 -29.35
C GLY A 237 -11.67 11.94 -28.97
N ALA A 238 -10.93 12.20 -27.88
CA ALA A 238 -9.83 11.36 -27.39
C ALA A 238 -10.09 10.78 -25.98
N LEU A 239 -11.24 11.14 -25.40
CA LEU A 239 -11.83 10.60 -24.16
C LEU A 239 -12.96 9.65 -24.55
#